data_AF-G9FZ60-F1
#
_entry.id   AF-G9FZ60-F1
#
_cell.length_a   1.000
_cell.length_b   1.000
_cell.length_c   1.000
_cell.angle_alpha   90.00
_cell.angle_beta   90.00
_cell.angle_gamma   90.00
#
_symmetry.space_group_name_H-M   'P 1'
#
loop_
_entity.id
_entity.type
_entity.pdbx_description
1 polymer ?
#
loop_
_entity_poly.entity_id
_entity_poly.type
_entity_poly.pdbx_seq_one_letter_code
_entity_poly.pdbx_strand_id
1 'polypeptide(L)' 'CQSRLVNNLPIDDQPECRPHWQDEDPDMPLPYDLQETISCLRNRFMSASKQW' A
#
# COMPACT_ATOMS: atom_id res chain seq x y z
N CYS A 1 -11.54 -4.46 -0.87
CA CYS A 1 -12.46 -5.03 0.12
C CYS A 1 -13.57 -4.07 0.58
N GLN A 2 -13.45 -2.75 0.39
CA GLN A 2 -14.37 -1.78 1.04
C GLN A 2 -15.44 -1.20 0.09
N SER A 3 -15.76 -1.86 -1.02
CA SER A 3 -16.78 -1.34 -1.94
C SER A 3 -18.18 -1.48 -1.33
N ARG A 4 -19.12 -0.61 -1.72
CA ARG A 4 -20.51 -0.64 -1.19
C ARG A 4 -21.19 -2.00 -1.38
N LEU A 5 -20.97 -2.63 -2.54
CA LEU A 5 -21.53 -3.96 -2.85
C LEU A 5 -21.07 -4.99 -1.82
N VAL A 6 -19.78 -4.93 -1.49
CA VAL A 6 -19.11 -5.88 -0.63
C VAL A 6 -19.50 -5.69 0.84
N ASN A 7 -19.70 -4.45 1.28
CA ASN A 7 -20.13 -4.14 2.65
C ASN A 7 -21.55 -4.62 2.97
N ASN A 8 -22.35 -4.96 1.95
CA ASN A 8 -23.71 -5.48 2.13
C ASN A 8 -23.77 -7.02 2.19
N LEU A 9 -22.63 -7.69 2.04
CA LEU A 9 -22.58 -9.16 2.15
C LEU A 9 -22.77 -9.61 3.60
N PRO A 10 -23.35 -10.80 3.82
CA PRO A 10 -23.33 -11.45 5.12
C PRO A 10 -21.92 -11.52 5.70
N ILE A 11 -21.80 -11.51 7.03
CA ILE A 11 -20.49 -11.44 7.71
C ILE A 11 -19.54 -12.57 7.28
N ASP A 12 -20.08 -13.77 7.06
CA ASP A 12 -19.32 -14.95 6.65
C ASP A 12 -18.79 -14.84 5.20
N ASP A 13 -19.40 -13.98 4.40
CA ASP A 13 -19.04 -13.73 2.99
C ASP A 13 -18.27 -12.42 2.80
N GLN A 14 -18.05 -11.64 3.87
CA GLN A 14 -17.31 -10.39 3.76
C GLN A 14 -15.83 -10.66 3.46
N PRO A 15 -15.27 -10.10 2.38
CA PRO A 15 -13.88 -10.32 2.02
C PRO A 15 -12.99 -9.58 3.01
N GLU A 16 -12.03 -10.32 3.53
CA GLU A 16 -11.00 -9.75 4.38
C GLU A 16 -9.88 -9.15 3.53
N CYS A 17 -9.49 -7.91 3.83
CA CYS A 17 -8.28 -7.32 3.24
C CYS A 17 -7.07 -7.83 4.00
N ARG A 18 -6.54 -8.99 3.58
CA ARG A 18 -5.35 -9.60 4.15
C ARG A 18 -4.34 -10.02 3.09
N PRO A 19 -3.03 -9.78 3.30
CA PRO A 19 -2.47 -9.04 4.43
C PRO A 19 -2.76 -7.53 4.33
N HIS A 20 -2.94 -6.88 5.48
CA HIS A 20 -3.03 -5.43 5.63
C HIS A 20 -2.44 -5.08 6.99
N TRP A 21 -1.66 -4.01 7.06
CA TRP A 21 -1.02 -3.55 8.28
C TRP A 21 -1.04 -2.02 8.33
N GLN A 22 -0.84 -1.46 9.53
CA GLN A 22 -0.74 -0.02 9.72
C GLN A 22 0.73 0.42 9.57
N ASP A 23 0.95 1.72 9.33
CA ASP A 23 2.31 2.24 9.10
C ASP A 23 3.23 2.04 10.31
N GLU A 24 2.68 1.94 11.52
CA GLU A 24 3.43 1.73 12.76
C GLU A 24 3.52 0.26 13.21
N ASP A 25 3.16 -0.69 12.34
CA ASP A 25 3.27 -2.12 12.66
C ASP A 25 4.76 -2.56 12.74
N PRO A 26 5.28 -2.92 13.93
CA PRO A 26 6.70 -3.22 14.11
C PRO A 26 7.13 -4.53 13.48
N ASP A 27 6.19 -5.44 13.18
CA ASP A 27 6.48 -6.72 12.54
C ASP A 27 6.59 -6.56 11.01
N MET A 28 6.21 -5.40 10.48
CA MET A 28 6.18 -5.11 9.05
C MET A 28 7.31 -4.15 8.65
N PRO A 29 8.30 -4.60 7.86
CA PRO A 29 9.48 -3.80 7.55
C PRO A 29 9.23 -2.67 6.53
N LEU A 30 8.07 -2.65 5.89
CA LEU A 30 7.69 -1.68 4.87
C LEU A 30 6.26 -1.18 5.14
N PRO A 31 5.93 0.07 4.77
CA PRO A 31 4.56 0.55 4.87
C PRO A 31 3.65 -0.20 3.89
N TYR A 32 2.36 -0.26 4.23
CA TYR A 32 1.36 -0.85 3.34
C TYR A 32 1.16 0.02 2.09
N ASP A 33 1.13 1.35 2.25
CA ASP A 33 1.16 2.29 1.13
C ASP A 33 2.59 2.61 0.70
N LEU A 34 2.89 2.33 -0.57
CA LEU A 34 4.21 2.53 -1.17
C LEU A 34 4.35 3.85 -1.93
N GLN A 35 3.36 4.74 -1.92
CA GLN A 35 3.38 5.99 -2.70
C GLN A 35 4.66 6.82 -2.47
N GLU A 36 5.05 7.04 -1.22
CA GLU A 36 6.25 7.80 -0.89
C GLU A 36 7.53 7.11 -1.35
N THR A 37 7.61 5.80 -1.16
CA THR A 37 8.77 4.99 -1.57
C THR A 37 8.94 5.04 -3.10
N ILE A 38 7.84 4.87 -3.85
CA ILE A 38 7.83 4.97 -5.31
C ILE A 38 8.23 6.38 -5.76
N SER A 39 7.68 7.42 -5.13
CA SER A 39 8.01 8.81 -5.42
C SER A 39 9.51 9.10 -5.23
N CYS A 40 10.07 8.66 -4.10
CA CYS A 40 11.48 8.79 -3.79
C CYS A 40 12.37 8.09 -4.83
N LEU A 41 12.05 6.84 -5.18
CA LEU A 41 12.81 6.09 -6.18
C LEU A 41 12.78 6.74 -7.56
N ARG A 42 11.60 7.24 -7.99
CA ARG A 42 11.47 7.98 -9.24
C ARG A 42 12.32 9.25 -9.24
N ASN A 43 12.27 10.03 -8.16
CA ASN A 43 13.07 11.25 -8.04
C ASN A 43 14.58 10.96 -8.10
N ARG A 44 15.03 9.89 -7.44
CA ARG A 44 16.43 9.43 -7.48
C ARG A 44 16.85 8.96 -8.87
N PHE A 45 15.99 8.23 -9.56
CA PHE A 45 16.25 7.80 -10.93
C PHE A 45 16.39 9.03 -11.85
N MET A 46 15.46 9.97 -11.78
CA MET A 46 15.47 11.18 -12.60
C MET A 46 16.63 12.13 -12.27
N SER A 47 17.12 12.16 -11.03
CA SER A 47 18.30 12.96 -10.67
C SER A 47 19.60 12.31 -11.17
N ALA A 48 19.70 10.99 -11.11
CA ALA A 48 20.84 10.24 -11.65
C ALA A 48 20.90 10.29 -13.19
N SER A 49 19.75 10.25 -13.87
CA SER A 49 19.69 10.37 -15.34
C SER A 49 20.04 11.77 -15.86
N LYS A 50 20.04 12.80 -15.02
CA LYS A 50 20.46 14.17 -15.39
C LYS A 50 21.97 14.40 -15.33
N GLN A 51 22.76 13.41 -14.92
CA GLN A 51 24.21 13.50 -14.78
C GLN A 51 24.98 12.99 -16.01
N TRP A 52 24.29 12.66 -17.11
CA TRP A 52 24.87 12.22 -18.38
C TRP A 52 24.46 13.16 -19.52
#